data_AF-A0AAN9D3D6-F1
#
_entry.id   AF-A0AAN9D3D6-F1
#
_cell.length_a   1.000
_cell.length_b   1.000
_cell.length_c   1.000
_cell.angle_alpha   90.00
_cell.angle_beta   90.00
_cell.angle_gamma   90.00
#
_symmetry.space_group_name_H-M   'P 1'
#
loop_
_entity.id
_entity.type
_entity.pdbx_description
1 polymer ?
#
loop_
_entity_poly.entity_id
_entity_poly.type
_entity_poly.pdbx_seq_one_letter_code
_entity_poly.pdbx_strand_id
1 'polypeptide(L)'
;MMEGDSPSITHSDEYRLLETYCQKRKPSTSPRRSLCMYSREAQTGSEKYGNVAEKLTRIVDSGLLADNGLETDSVNTDVIEKLVELLKKSGDDLNEKIKKDHELLGYLQSTLSYDFFEKLTTAFIKSVVPGFLQSRNKHEEIALTFEVTSRLGALDLHPMNRVMGFGAQYLQKNFTPWVKQHGGWEKAFDDNDEVH
;
A
#
# COMPACT_ATOMS: atom_id res chain seq x y z
N MET A 1 -17.99 8.57 -20.36
CA MET A 1 -18.29 7.12 -20.36
C MET A 1 -17.95 6.61 -18.98
N MET A 2 -18.92 6.03 -18.28
CA MET A 2 -18.68 5.47 -16.95
C MET A 2 -17.91 4.17 -17.12
N GLU A 3 -16.61 4.21 -16.85
CA GLU A 3 -15.81 3.00 -16.55
C GLU A 3 -16.36 2.46 -15.22
N GLY A 4 -17.49 1.76 -15.32
CA GLY A 4 -18.12 1.11 -14.18
C GLY A 4 -17.21 0.00 -13.69
N ASP A 5 -16.96 -0.03 -12.38
CA ASP A 5 -16.39 -1.18 -11.69
C ASP A 5 -17.00 -2.46 -12.27
N SER A 6 -16.19 -3.25 -12.98
CA SER A 6 -16.62 -4.55 -13.45
C SER A 6 -16.92 -5.39 -12.21
N PRO A 7 -18.12 -6.00 -12.08
CA PRO A 7 -18.50 -6.81 -10.92
C PRO A 7 -17.52 -7.96 -10.60
N SER A 8 -16.61 -8.27 -11.52
CA SER A 8 -15.55 -9.27 -11.35
C SER A 8 -14.38 -8.82 -10.47
N ILE A 9 -14.05 -7.53 -10.40
CA ILE A 9 -12.84 -7.08 -9.70
C ILE A 9 -13.02 -7.13 -8.17
N THR A 10 -14.20 -6.78 -7.66
CA THR A 10 -14.50 -6.73 -6.22
C THR A 10 -14.53 -8.11 -5.57
N HIS A 11 -14.75 -9.17 -6.35
CA HIS A 11 -14.69 -10.56 -5.88
C HIS A 11 -13.33 -11.23 -6.10
N SER A 12 -12.36 -10.52 -6.66
CA SER A 12 -11.03 -11.06 -6.90
C SER A 12 -10.25 -11.30 -5.60
N ASP A 13 -9.34 -12.27 -5.65
CA ASP A 13 -8.40 -12.55 -4.57
C ASP A 13 -7.56 -11.29 -4.24
N GLU A 14 -7.16 -10.52 -5.27
CA GLU A 14 -6.42 -9.27 -5.12
C GLU A 14 -7.21 -8.21 -4.34
N TYR A 15 -8.49 -8.02 -4.65
CA TYR A 15 -9.33 -7.04 -3.98
C TYR A 15 -9.61 -7.42 -2.52
N ARG A 16 -9.92 -8.69 -2.25
CA ARG A 16 -10.18 -9.18 -0.88
C ARG A 16 -8.93 -9.14 -0.01
N LEU A 17 -7.76 -9.41 -0.59
CA LEU A 17 -6.47 -9.28 0.09
C LEU A 17 -6.17 -7.80 0.39
N LEU A 18 -6.44 -6.87 -0.55
CA LEU A 18 -6.35 -5.42 -0.32
C LEU A 18 -7.27 -4.97 0.81
N GLU A 19 -8.52 -5.46 0.86
CA GLU A 19 -9.45 -5.12 1.95
C GLU A 19 -8.90 -5.55 3.30
N THR A 20 -8.44 -6.79 3.39
CA THR A 20 -7.85 -7.37 4.61
C THR A 20 -6.61 -6.57 5.04
N TYR A 21 -5.78 -6.18 4.08
CA TYR A 21 -4.60 -5.38 4.33
C TYR A 21 -4.93 -3.99 4.87
N CYS A 22 -5.85 -3.26 4.22
CA CYS A 22 -6.27 -1.93 4.66
C CYS A 22 -6.92 -1.95 6.05
N GLN A 23 -7.65 -3.02 6.40
CA GLN A 23 -8.21 -3.20 7.75
C GLN A 23 -7.12 -3.32 8.83
N LYS A 24 -6.04 -4.04 8.51
CA LYS A 24 -4.95 -4.32 9.47
C LYS A 24 -3.94 -3.17 9.54
N ARG A 25 -3.83 -2.38 8.47
CA ARG A 25 -2.90 -1.26 8.41
C ARG A 25 -3.35 -0.14 9.35
N LYS A 26 -2.57 0.12 10.40
CA LYS A 26 -2.81 1.25 11.31
C LYS A 26 -2.55 2.56 10.55
N PRO A 27 -3.50 3.51 10.49
CA PRO A 27 -3.18 4.85 9.98
C PRO A 27 -2.18 5.50 10.95
N SER A 28 -0.98 5.80 10.47
CA SER A 28 0.10 6.39 11.28
C SER A 28 -0.25 7.79 11.81
N THR A 29 -1.21 8.50 11.20
CA THR A 29 -1.60 9.86 11.64
C THR A 29 -3.03 10.19 11.23
N SER A 30 -3.99 10.03 12.17
CA SER A 30 -5.25 10.80 12.32
C SER A 30 -6.44 9.92 12.77
N PRO A 31 -7.09 10.22 13.91
CA PRO A 31 -8.32 9.57 14.36
C PRO A 31 -9.55 10.24 13.74
N ARG A 32 -9.60 10.41 12.41
CA ARG A 32 -10.84 10.80 11.72
C ARG A 32 -11.42 9.60 10.98
N ARG A 33 -12.34 8.95 11.71
CA ARG A 33 -13.32 7.96 11.25
C ARG A 33 -13.87 8.33 9.87
N SER A 34 -13.49 7.55 8.87
CA SER A 34 -14.48 6.92 8.01
C SER A 34 -14.34 5.43 8.23
N LEU A 35 -15.09 4.92 9.22
CA LEU A 35 -15.38 3.51 9.31
C LEU A 35 -16.27 3.21 8.10
N CYS A 36 -15.65 3.02 6.93
CA CYS A 36 -16.34 2.48 5.78
C CYS A 36 -16.89 1.12 6.22
N MET A 37 -18.21 0.96 6.12
CA MET A 37 -18.90 -0.27 6.50
C MET A 37 -18.35 -1.43 5.67
N TYR A 38 -17.43 -2.20 6.26
CA TYR A 38 -17.09 -3.52 5.74
C TYR A 38 -18.34 -4.39 5.85
N SER A 39 -18.93 -4.72 4.71
CA SER A 39 -20.07 -5.61 4.61
C SER A 39 -19.82 -6.90 5.37
N ARG A 40 -20.88 -7.43 6.00
CA ARG A 40 -20.93 -8.60 6.88
C ARG A 40 -20.45 -9.93 6.24
N GLU A 41 -20.08 -9.92 4.96
CA GLU A 41 -19.45 -11.03 4.23
C GLU A 41 -17.90 -11.05 4.38
N ALA A 42 -17.29 -9.99 4.95
CA ALA A 42 -15.85 -9.86 5.14
C ALA A 42 -15.25 -10.81 6.20
N GLN A 43 -16.08 -11.47 7.02
CA GLN A 43 -15.60 -12.35 8.10
C GLN A 43 -14.88 -13.61 7.59
N THR A 44 -15.23 -14.13 6.41
CA THR A 44 -14.57 -15.35 5.86
C THR A 44 -13.36 -15.03 4.97
N GLY A 45 -13.25 -13.81 4.43
CA GLY A 45 -12.10 -13.37 3.64
C GLY A 45 -10.92 -12.90 4.48
N SER A 46 -11.23 -12.30 5.63
CA SER A 46 -10.26 -11.75 6.59
C SER A 46 -9.33 -12.83 7.16
N GLU A 47 -9.83 -14.06 7.36
CA GLU A 47 -9.02 -15.18 7.85
C GLU A 47 -8.03 -15.70 6.78
N LYS A 48 -8.49 -15.95 5.55
CA LYS A 48 -7.65 -16.48 4.44
C LYS A 48 -6.43 -15.62 4.17
N TYR A 49 -6.61 -14.30 4.13
CA TYR A 49 -5.56 -13.37 3.75
C TYR A 49 -4.83 -12.75 4.95
N GLY A 50 -5.19 -13.15 6.16
CA GLY A 50 -4.69 -12.53 7.38
C GLY A 50 -3.17 -12.55 7.49
N ASN A 51 -2.54 -13.69 7.20
CA ASN A 51 -1.08 -13.86 7.30
C ASN A 51 -0.35 -13.11 6.17
N VAL A 52 -0.87 -13.19 4.94
CA VAL A 52 -0.29 -12.49 3.79
C VAL A 52 -0.32 -10.98 4.01
N ALA A 53 -1.45 -10.46 4.49
CA ALA A 53 -1.59 -9.05 4.83
C ALA A 53 -0.57 -8.61 5.90
N GLU A 54 -0.36 -9.42 6.94
CA GLU A 54 0.62 -9.11 7.99
C GLU A 54 2.06 -9.10 7.44
N LYS A 55 2.42 -10.05 6.57
CA LYS A 55 3.73 -10.06 5.92
C LYS A 55 3.94 -8.86 5.00
N LEU A 56 2.93 -8.49 4.22
CA LEU A 56 2.95 -7.27 3.42
C LEU A 56 3.16 -6.02 4.30
N THR A 57 2.56 -5.98 5.49
CA THR A 57 2.79 -4.88 6.44
C THR A 57 4.23 -4.89 6.93
N ARG A 58 4.75 -6.04 7.35
CA ARG A 58 6.15 -6.19 7.79
C ARG A 58 7.15 -5.80 6.70
N ILE A 59 6.93 -6.19 5.45
CA ILE A 59 7.82 -5.82 4.33
C ILE A 59 7.91 -4.29 4.20
N VAL A 60 6.77 -3.59 4.34
CA VAL A 60 6.78 -2.12 4.28
C VAL A 60 7.46 -1.50 5.50
N ASP A 61 7.17 -2.02 6.69
CA ASP A 61 7.67 -1.51 7.98
C ASP A 61 9.17 -1.81 8.20
N SER A 62 9.69 -2.91 7.64
CA SER A 62 11.08 -3.37 7.86
C SER A 62 12.13 -2.66 6.98
N GLY A 63 11.78 -1.56 6.29
CA GLY A 63 12.80 -0.71 5.66
C GLY A 63 12.50 -0.19 4.26
N LEU A 64 11.36 -0.56 3.64
CA LEU A 64 11.01 0.06 2.36
C LEU A 64 10.54 1.51 2.54
N LEU A 65 9.91 1.83 3.68
CA LEU A 65 9.45 3.18 4.04
C LEU A 65 9.82 3.61 5.47
N ALA A 66 10.48 2.74 6.23
CA ALA A 66 11.02 3.10 7.52
C ALA A 66 12.31 3.90 7.32
N ASP A 67 12.28 5.15 7.75
CA ASP A 67 13.49 5.81 8.24
C ASP A 67 14.04 4.95 9.37
N ASN A 68 15.27 4.47 9.19
CA ASN A 68 15.86 3.35 9.92
C ASN A 68 15.73 3.54 11.45
N GLY A 69 14.95 2.66 12.10
CA GLY A 69 14.92 2.55 13.55
C GLY A 69 16.22 1.90 14.04
N LEU A 70 17.14 2.72 14.57
CA LEU A 70 18.42 2.27 15.11
C LEU A 70 18.24 1.91 16.60
N GLU A 71 18.58 0.68 16.97
CA GLU A 71 18.73 0.29 18.37
C GLU A 71 19.84 1.12 19.03
N THR A 72 19.54 1.70 20.19
CA THR A 72 20.32 2.79 20.80
C THR A 72 21.13 2.30 21.98
N ASP A 73 22.46 2.37 21.86
CA ASP A 73 23.35 2.50 23.02
C ASP A 73 23.51 3.98 23.37
N SER A 74 22.88 4.35 24.49
CA SER A 74 23.04 5.45 25.48
C SER A 74 23.66 6.83 25.16
N VAL A 75 24.31 7.08 24.01
CA VAL A 75 24.96 8.39 23.70
C VAL A 75 24.28 9.10 22.52
N ASN A 76 23.52 8.38 21.69
CA ASN A 76 22.86 8.94 20.50
C ASN A 76 21.43 9.46 20.71
N THR A 77 20.85 9.33 21.91
CA THR A 77 19.44 9.65 22.14
C THR A 77 19.08 11.08 21.75
N ASP A 78 19.88 12.08 22.11
CA ASP A 78 19.61 13.49 21.77
C ASP A 78 19.68 13.78 20.26
N VAL A 79 20.60 13.12 19.54
CA VAL A 79 20.73 13.28 18.08
C VAL A 79 19.59 12.56 17.38
N ILE A 80 19.20 11.38 17.87
CA ILE A 80 18.07 10.60 17.37
C ILE A 80 16.77 11.36 17.61
N GLU A 81 16.52 11.90 18.80
CA GLU A 81 15.33 12.69 19.11
C GLU A 81 15.24 13.93 18.22
N LYS A 82 16.36 14.64 18.05
CA LYS A 82 16.43 15.81 17.15
C LYS A 82 16.21 15.43 15.69
N LEU A 83 16.70 14.28 15.25
CA LEU A 83 16.46 13.78 13.89
C LEU A 83 15.00 13.40 13.70
N VAL A 84 14.40 12.71 14.69
CA VAL A 84 12.97 12.35 14.70
C VAL A 84 12.09 13.61 14.63
N GLU A 85 12.42 14.67 15.36
CA GLU A 85 11.70 15.94 15.29
C GLU A 85 11.80 16.61 13.91
N LEU A 86 13.00 16.61 13.32
CA LEU A 86 13.23 17.17 11.98
C LEU A 86 12.45 16.40 10.91
N LEU A 87 12.38 15.08 11.02
CA LEU A 87 11.64 14.22 10.10
C LEU A 87 10.13 14.41 10.25
N LYS A 88 9.61 14.45 11.49
CA LYS A 88 8.19 14.76 11.76
C LYS A 88 7.80 16.09 11.12
N LYS A 89 8.58 17.14 11.38
CA LYS A 89 8.35 18.47 10.82
C LYS A 89 8.39 18.46 9.29
N SER A 90 9.34 17.76 8.70
CA SER A 90 9.45 17.63 7.24
C SER A 90 8.23 16.91 6.63
N GLY A 91 7.73 15.87 7.30
CA GLY A 91 6.50 15.17 6.93
C GLY A 91 5.25 16.03 7.06
N ASP A 92 5.15 16.82 8.13
CA ASP A 92 4.03 17.75 8.36
C ASP A 92 4.02 18.88 7.31
N ASP A 93 5.18 19.48 7.04
CA ASP A 93 5.34 20.52 6.01
C ASP A 93 4.98 19.99 4.62
N LEU A 94 5.33 18.73 4.32
CA LEU A 94 4.96 18.08 3.06
C LEU A 94 3.44 17.82 2.98
N ASN A 95 2.84 17.30 4.04
CA ASN A 95 1.40 17.07 4.15
C ASN A 95 0.60 18.38 4.00
N GLU A 96 1.06 19.47 4.62
CA GLU A 96 0.47 20.80 4.48
C GLU A 96 0.63 21.36 3.07
N LYS A 97 1.78 21.17 2.42
CA LYS A 97 1.99 21.59 1.02
C LYS A 97 1.06 20.84 0.06
N ILE A 98 0.93 19.52 0.19
CA ILE A 98 0.01 18.71 -0.63
C ILE A 98 -1.44 19.15 -0.43
N LYS A 99 -1.84 19.47 0.81
CA LYS A 99 -3.19 19.95 1.11
C LYS A 99 -3.48 21.37 0.61
N LYS A 100 -2.46 22.23 0.57
CA LYS A 100 -2.57 23.62 0.09
C LYS A 100 -2.41 23.75 -1.42
N ASP A 101 -1.91 22.71 -2.08
CA ASP A 101 -1.88 22.61 -3.53
C ASP A 101 -3.28 22.27 -4.06
N HIS A 102 -4.12 23.31 -4.13
CA HIS A 102 -5.50 23.21 -4.58
C HIS A 102 -5.60 22.78 -6.06
N GLU A 103 -4.58 23.05 -6.88
CA GLU A 103 -4.53 22.57 -8.26
C GLU A 103 -4.27 21.07 -8.31
N LEU A 104 -3.32 20.56 -7.52
CA LEU A 104 -3.06 19.12 -7.40
C LEU A 104 -4.25 18.36 -6.83
N LEU A 105 -4.87 18.87 -5.75
CA LEU A 105 -6.08 18.26 -5.18
C LEU A 105 -7.24 18.28 -6.18
N GLY A 106 -7.47 19.41 -6.85
CA GLY A 106 -8.49 19.53 -7.89
C GLY A 106 -8.24 18.58 -9.07
N TYR A 107 -6.98 18.41 -9.47
CA TYR A 107 -6.58 17.46 -10.49
C TYR A 107 -6.83 16.01 -10.03
N LEU A 108 -6.39 15.62 -8.83
CA LEU A 108 -6.59 14.28 -8.29
C LEU A 108 -8.09 13.96 -8.10
N GLN A 109 -8.90 14.93 -7.67
CA GLN A 109 -10.35 14.77 -7.56
C GLN A 109 -11.03 14.62 -8.93
N SER A 110 -10.55 15.30 -9.98
CA SER A 110 -11.20 15.30 -11.30
C SER A 110 -10.66 14.27 -12.30
N THR A 111 -9.42 13.79 -12.12
CA THR A 111 -8.71 13.01 -13.15
C THR A 111 -8.20 11.64 -12.69
N LEU A 112 -8.52 11.21 -11.46
CA LEU A 112 -8.13 9.87 -11.00
C LEU A 112 -8.75 8.78 -11.89
N SER A 113 -7.90 8.19 -12.72
CA SER A 113 -8.19 7.09 -13.64
C SER A 113 -7.24 5.93 -13.36
N TYR A 114 -7.56 4.76 -13.90
CA TYR A 114 -6.65 3.62 -13.81
C TYR A 114 -5.28 3.94 -14.44
N ASP A 115 -5.23 4.60 -15.61
CA ASP A 115 -3.97 4.98 -16.27
C ASP A 115 -3.11 5.90 -15.41
N PHE A 116 -3.74 6.85 -14.70
CA PHE A 116 -3.03 7.71 -13.76
C PHE A 116 -2.49 6.89 -12.58
N PHE A 117 -3.33 6.05 -11.99
CA PHE A 117 -2.96 5.16 -10.89
C PHE A 117 -1.79 4.23 -11.28
N GLU A 118 -1.84 3.63 -12.47
CA GLU A 118 -0.82 2.73 -13.00
C GLU A 118 0.53 3.46 -13.18
N LYS A 119 0.51 4.66 -13.77
CA LYS A 119 1.73 5.48 -13.93
C LYS A 119 2.31 5.90 -12.59
N LEU A 120 1.47 6.37 -11.67
CA LEU A 120 1.88 6.81 -10.34
C LEU A 120 2.51 5.64 -9.55
N THR A 121 1.82 4.51 -9.48
CA THR A 121 2.28 3.32 -8.74
C THR A 121 3.58 2.79 -9.34
N THR A 122 3.68 2.71 -10.66
CA THR A 122 4.90 2.27 -11.35
C THR A 122 6.08 3.22 -11.08
N ALA A 123 5.85 4.53 -11.11
CA ALA A 123 6.87 5.52 -10.81
C ALA A 123 7.33 5.42 -9.34
N PHE A 124 6.39 5.26 -8.40
CA PHE A 124 6.67 5.08 -6.99
C PHE A 124 7.51 3.82 -6.73
N ILE A 125 7.10 2.66 -7.25
CA ILE A 125 7.86 1.42 -7.10
C ILE A 125 9.28 1.57 -7.67
N LYS A 126 9.44 2.19 -8.84
CA LYS A 126 10.76 2.45 -9.44
C LYS A 126 11.64 3.39 -8.60
N SER A 127 11.04 4.27 -7.80
CA SER A 127 11.78 5.18 -6.92
C SER A 127 12.27 4.51 -5.65
N VAL A 128 11.56 3.47 -5.17
CA VAL A 128 11.89 2.74 -3.95
C VAL A 128 12.72 1.49 -4.24
N VAL A 129 12.40 0.75 -5.31
CA VAL A 129 13.07 -0.46 -5.76
C VAL A 129 13.90 -0.16 -7.02
N PRO A 130 15.24 -0.08 -6.93
CA PRO A 130 16.10 0.18 -8.08
C PRO A 130 15.87 -0.83 -9.20
N GLY A 131 15.96 -0.38 -10.46
CA GLY A 131 15.64 -1.20 -11.64
C GLY A 131 16.35 -2.55 -11.74
N PHE A 132 17.55 -2.68 -11.18
CA PHE A 132 18.32 -3.93 -11.17
C PHE A 132 17.84 -4.96 -10.13
N LEU A 133 16.94 -4.57 -9.20
CA LEU A 133 16.35 -5.44 -8.17
C LEU A 133 14.89 -5.82 -8.46
N GLN A 134 14.25 -5.18 -9.44
CA GLN A 134 12.81 -5.34 -9.74
C GLN A 134 12.38 -6.75 -10.16
N SER A 135 13.29 -7.53 -10.77
CA SER A 135 13.01 -8.94 -11.09
C SER A 135 13.13 -9.86 -9.86
N ARG A 136 13.87 -9.43 -8.83
CA ARG A 136 14.22 -10.25 -7.66
C ARG A 136 13.37 -9.93 -6.43
N ASN A 137 12.80 -8.73 -6.37
CA ASN A 137 12.10 -8.22 -5.19
C ASN A 137 10.57 -8.12 -5.41
N LYS A 138 9.95 -9.19 -5.94
CA LYS A 138 8.50 -9.20 -6.23
C LYS A 138 7.64 -8.98 -4.98
N HIS A 139 8.06 -9.51 -3.84
CA HIS A 139 7.40 -9.27 -2.55
C HIS A 139 7.37 -7.78 -2.19
N GLU A 140 8.45 -7.05 -2.44
CA GLU A 140 8.56 -5.61 -2.16
C GLU A 140 7.69 -4.79 -3.11
N GLU A 141 7.71 -5.07 -4.41
CA GLU A 141 6.87 -4.38 -5.40
C GLU A 141 5.37 -4.55 -5.11
N ILE A 142 4.98 -5.78 -4.72
CA ILE A 142 3.63 -6.07 -4.29
C ILE A 142 3.31 -5.27 -3.03
N ALA A 143 4.14 -5.33 -1.99
CA ALA A 143 3.92 -4.61 -0.74
C ALA A 143 3.78 -3.09 -0.95
N LEU A 144 4.58 -2.51 -1.85
CA LEU A 144 4.49 -1.10 -2.24
C LEU A 144 3.20 -0.79 -3.01
N THR A 145 2.74 -1.69 -3.88
CA THR A 145 1.44 -1.54 -4.57
C THR A 145 0.30 -1.43 -3.54
N PHE A 146 0.29 -2.36 -2.57
CA PHE A 146 -0.68 -2.36 -1.48
C PHE A 146 -0.63 -1.05 -0.66
N GLU A 147 0.56 -0.51 -0.45
CA GLU A 147 0.74 0.76 0.25
C GLU A 147 0.26 1.98 -0.54
N VAL A 148 0.59 2.07 -1.84
CA VAL A 148 0.07 3.16 -2.68
C VAL A 148 -1.46 3.14 -2.71
N THR A 149 -2.08 1.96 -2.89
CA THR A 149 -3.54 1.82 -2.85
C THR A 149 -4.12 2.26 -1.51
N SER A 150 -3.55 1.79 -0.39
CA SER A 150 -4.05 2.13 0.94
C SER A 150 -3.94 3.64 1.23
N ARG A 151 -2.83 4.28 0.86
CA ARG A 151 -2.65 5.73 1.08
C ARG A 151 -3.54 6.58 0.20
N LEU A 152 -3.66 6.24 -1.09
CA LEU A 152 -4.55 6.95 -2.00
C LEU A 152 -6.02 6.81 -1.57
N GLY A 153 -6.42 5.63 -1.08
CA GLY A 153 -7.75 5.41 -0.54
C GLY A 153 -8.04 6.28 0.68
N ALA A 154 -7.03 6.49 1.54
CA ALA A 154 -7.16 7.33 2.73
C ALA A 154 -7.27 8.84 2.45
N LEU A 155 -6.98 9.30 1.23
CA LEU A 155 -7.12 10.72 0.86
C LEU A 155 -8.57 11.16 0.66
N ASP A 156 -9.52 10.22 0.60
CA ASP A 156 -10.97 10.46 0.45
C ASP A 156 -11.32 11.38 -0.74
N LEU A 157 -10.54 11.30 -1.82
CA LEU A 157 -10.73 12.09 -3.04
C LEU A 157 -11.75 11.44 -3.99
N HIS A 158 -11.94 10.13 -3.86
CA HIS A 158 -12.86 9.28 -4.63
C HIS A 158 -13.44 8.20 -3.72
N PRO A 159 -14.60 7.60 -4.07
CA PRO A 159 -15.11 6.43 -3.36
C PRO A 159 -14.03 5.36 -3.20
N MET A 160 -13.85 4.87 -1.97
CA MET A 160 -12.77 3.92 -1.62
C MET A 160 -12.74 2.71 -2.56
N ASN A 161 -13.91 2.19 -2.93
CA ASN A 161 -14.03 1.04 -3.84
C ASN A 161 -13.34 1.27 -5.19
N ARG A 162 -13.30 2.52 -5.68
CA ARG A 162 -12.66 2.88 -6.95
C ARG A 162 -11.14 2.77 -6.87
N VAL A 163 -10.54 3.31 -5.80
CA VAL A 163 -9.09 3.24 -5.60
C VAL A 163 -8.66 1.78 -5.35
N MET A 164 -9.46 1.04 -4.57
CA MET A 164 -9.28 -0.39 -4.34
C MET A 164 -9.38 -1.20 -5.64
N GLY A 165 -10.33 -0.86 -6.52
CA GLY A 165 -10.48 -1.47 -7.84
C GLY A 165 -9.25 -1.27 -8.72
N PHE A 166 -8.67 -0.06 -8.73
CA PHE A 166 -7.43 0.20 -9.45
C PHE A 166 -6.23 -0.58 -8.89
N GLY A 167 -6.13 -0.66 -7.55
CA GLY A 167 -5.12 -1.49 -6.89
C GLY A 167 -5.22 -2.96 -7.29
N ALA A 168 -6.42 -3.54 -7.21
CA ALA A 168 -6.67 -4.92 -7.59
C ALA A 168 -6.36 -5.16 -9.08
N GLN A 169 -6.76 -4.25 -9.96
CA GLN A 169 -6.48 -4.34 -11.39
C GLN A 169 -4.97 -4.28 -11.68
N TYR A 170 -4.22 -3.41 -11.01
CA TYR A 170 -2.77 -3.35 -11.15
C TYR A 170 -2.10 -4.63 -10.68
N LEU A 171 -2.53 -5.16 -9.53
CA LEU A 171 -2.04 -6.45 -9.02
C LEU A 171 -2.31 -7.59 -10.00
N GLN A 172 -3.50 -7.61 -10.59
CA GLN A 172 -3.89 -8.60 -11.58
C GLN A 172 -3.01 -8.58 -12.84
N LYS A 173 -2.81 -7.37 -13.38
CA LYS A 173 -2.04 -7.17 -14.61
C LYS A 173 -0.56 -7.51 -14.41
N ASN A 174 0.01 -7.19 -13.26
CA ASN A 174 1.47 -7.21 -13.06
C ASN A 174 1.99 -8.40 -12.25
N PHE A 175 1.19 -8.95 -11.33
CA PHE A 175 1.70 -9.94 -10.35
C PHE A 175 0.94 -11.26 -10.32
N THR A 176 -0.31 -11.34 -10.78
CA THR A 176 -1.05 -12.62 -10.79
C THR A 176 -0.32 -13.76 -11.51
N PRO A 177 0.38 -13.57 -12.65
CA PRO A 177 1.16 -14.65 -13.24
C PRO A 177 2.25 -15.20 -12.31
N TRP A 178 3.01 -14.31 -11.65
CA TRP A 178 4.05 -14.68 -10.69
C TRP A 178 3.45 -15.36 -9.46
N VAL A 179 2.38 -14.80 -8.88
CA VAL A 179 1.69 -15.37 -7.72
C VAL A 179 1.17 -16.77 -8.02
N LYS A 180 0.58 -17.00 -9.19
CA LYS A 180 0.12 -18.33 -9.61
C LYS A 180 1.26 -19.33 -9.76
N GLN A 181 2.40 -18.89 -10.31
CA GLN A 181 3.61 -19.72 -10.40
C GLN A 181 4.13 -20.14 -9.02
N HIS A 182 3.93 -19.30 -8.00
CA HIS A 182 4.34 -19.56 -6.62
C HIS A 182 3.20 -20.16 -5.77
N GLY A 183 2.18 -20.75 -6.41
CA GLY A 183 1.14 -21.52 -5.72
C GLY A 183 0.02 -20.70 -5.09
N GLY A 184 -0.14 -19.43 -5.47
CA GLY A 184 -1.18 -18.53 -4.96
C GLY A 184 -0.67 -17.59 -3.86
N TRP A 185 -1.50 -16.63 -3.46
CA TRP A 185 -1.12 -15.56 -2.52
C TRP A 185 -0.58 -16.07 -1.18
N GLU A 186 -1.15 -17.13 -0.62
CA GLU A 186 -0.69 -17.70 0.65
C GLU A 186 0.71 -18.32 0.54
N LYS A 187 0.95 -19.12 -0.51
CA LYS A 187 2.23 -19.81 -0.73
C LYS A 187 3.33 -18.88 -1.22
N ALA A 188 2.99 -17.90 -2.06
CA ALA A 188 3.94 -16.91 -2.54
C ALA A 188 4.53 -16.07 -1.40
N PHE A 189 3.83 -15.97 -0.28
CA PHE A 189 4.25 -15.28 0.92
C PHE A 189 4.44 -16.26 2.10
N ASP A 190 4.66 -17.55 1.88
CA ASP A 190 4.99 -18.48 2.95
C ASP A 190 6.50 -18.48 3.21
N ASP A 191 6.94 -18.51 4.48
CA ASP A 191 8.37 -18.44 4.84
C ASP A 191 8.99 -19.84 4.82
N ASN A 192 8.73 -20.61 3.76
CA ASN A 192 9.59 -21.77 3.51
C ASN A 192 10.82 -21.26 2.79
N ASP A 193 11.84 -20.97 3.59
CA ASP A 193 13.23 -20.87 3.17
C ASP A 193 13.54 -22.01 2.18
N GLU A 194 13.57 -21.71 0.88
CA GLU A 194 14.30 -22.55 -0.08
C GLU A 194 15.80 -22.33 0.20
N VAL A 195 16.28 -23.06 1.20
CA VAL A 195 17.68 -23.48 1.28
C VAL A 195 17.88 -24.52 0.17
N HIS A 196 18.35 -24.07 -1.00
CA HIS A 196 19.06 -24.92 -1.96
C HIS A 196 20.28 -24.19 -2.52
#